data_AF-A0A5C9EB37-F1
#
_entry.id   AF-A0A5C9EB37-F1
#
_cell.length_a   1.000
_cell.length_b   1.000
_cell.length_c   1.000
_cell.angle_alpha   90.00
_cell.angle_beta   90.00
_cell.angle_gamma   90.00
#
_symmetry.space_group_name_H-M   'P 1'
#
loop_
_entity.id
_entity.type
_entity.pdbx_description
1 polymer ?
#
loop_
_entity_poly.entity_id
_entity_poly.type
_entity_poly.pdbx_seq_one_letter_code
_entity_poly.pdbx_strand_id
1 'polypeptide(L)'
;MDSDNKRFILAEKIILITGIFLVVFSFISEFHFHFLQGFMPENVPSDIFWRAEAAEVLNSMTFLILGIILLIIPFILSKRRRREQ
;
A
#
# COMPACT_ATOMS: atom_id res chain seq x y z
N MET A 1 23.08 6.24 22.59
CA MET A 1 23.20 7.27 21.55
C MET A 1 23.41 6.68 20.15
N ASP A 2 24.49 5.91 19.90
CA ASP A 2 24.69 5.28 18.56
C ASP A 2 23.71 4.14 18.25
N SER A 3 23.33 3.35 19.25
CA SER A 3 22.33 2.28 19.11
C SER A 3 20.94 2.83 18.81
N ASP A 4 20.57 3.96 19.41
CA ASP A 4 19.27 4.62 19.23
C ASP A 4 19.14 5.20 17.82
N ASN A 5 20.21 5.84 17.32
CA ASN A 5 20.29 6.32 15.95
C ASN A 5 20.12 5.18 14.93
N LYS A 6 20.81 4.04 15.14
CA LYS A 6 20.71 2.87 14.26
C LYS A 6 19.30 2.29 14.25
N ARG A 7 18.64 2.16 15.41
CA ARG A 7 17.25 1.69 15.52
C ARG A 7 16.27 2.61 14.82
N PHE A 8 16.44 3.92 14.96
CA PHE A 8 15.60 4.91 14.27
C PHE A 8 15.72 4.80 12.74
N ILE A 9 16.95 4.79 12.20
CA ILE A 9 17.18 4.66 10.76
C ILE A 9 16.62 3.34 10.24
N LEU A 10 16.73 2.25 11.01
CA LEU A 10 16.14 0.96 10.68
C LEU A 10 14.61 1.06 10.60
N ALA A 11 13.96 1.69 11.58
CA ALA A 11 12.51 1.87 11.59
C ALA A 11 12.02 2.68 10.36
N GLU A 12 12.72 3.77 10.00
CA GLU A 12 12.39 4.54 8.79
C GLU A 12 12.50 3.71 7.51
N LYS A 13 13.52 2.85 7.40
CA LYS A 13 13.68 1.94 6.26
C LYS A 13 12.58 0.89 6.21
N ILE A 14 12.21 0.30 7.35
CA ILE A 14 11.12 -0.68 7.43
C ILE A 14 9.82 -0.03 6.97
N ILE A 15 9.48 1.14 7.51
CA ILE A 15 8.27 1.89 7.14
C ILE A 15 8.25 2.20 5.64
N LEU A 16 9.38 2.65 5.09
CA LEU A 16 9.51 2.94 3.66
C LEU A 16 9.28 1.68 2.81
N ILE A 17 9.91 0.56 3.15
CA ILE A 17 9.77 -0.72 2.43
C ILE A 17 8.31 -1.20 2.49
N THR A 18 7.67 -1.10 3.66
CA THR A 18 6.24 -1.44 3.79
C THR A 18 5.36 -0.53 2.93
N GLY A 19 5.65 0.77 2.88
CA GLY A 19 4.94 1.70 1.99
C GLY A 19 5.06 1.32 0.52
N ILE A 20 6.28 1.03 0.04
CA ILE A 20 6.53 0.57 -1.34
C ILE A 20 5.76 -0.72 -1.61
N PHE A 21 5.82 -1.68 -0.68
CA PHE A 21 5.13 -2.96 -0.81
C PHE A 21 3.63 -2.77 -0.97
N LEU A 22 3.00 -1.91 -0.16
CA LEU A 22 1.55 -1.65 -0.25
C LEU A 22 1.13 -1.01 -1.58
N VAL A 23 1.93 -0.07 -2.09
CA VAL A 23 1.69 0.54 -3.40
C VAL A 23 1.81 -0.52 -4.51
N VAL A 24 2.86 -1.34 -4.50
CA VAL A 24 3.00 -2.42 -5.49
C VAL A 24 1.87 -3.43 -5.36
N PHE A 25 1.51 -3.80 -4.14
CA PHE A 25 0.43 -4.73 -3.86
C PHE A 25 -0.92 -4.22 -4.39
N SER A 26 -1.23 -2.92 -4.25
CA SER A 26 -2.47 -2.37 -4.80
C SER A 26 -2.56 -2.53 -6.32
N PHE A 27 -1.47 -2.28 -7.05
CA PHE A 27 -1.44 -2.48 -8.51
C PHE A 27 -1.56 -3.95 -8.90
N ILE A 28 -0.93 -4.85 -8.14
CA ILE A 28 -1.04 -6.30 -8.38
C ILE A 28 -2.47 -6.78 -8.15
N SER A 29 -3.15 -6.31 -7.09
CA SER A 29 -4.53 -6.67 -6.77
C SER A 29 -5.48 -6.27 -7.92
N GLU A 30 -5.38 -5.02 -8.36
CA GLU A 30 -6.18 -4.50 -9.48
C GLU A 30 -5.91 -5.28 -10.79
N PHE A 31 -4.64 -5.53 -11.11
CA PHE A 31 -4.27 -6.35 -12.26
C PHE A 31 -4.83 -7.77 -12.16
N HIS A 32 -4.73 -8.40 -10.98
CA HIS A 32 -5.21 -9.75 -10.75
C HIS A 32 -6.72 -9.85 -10.94
N PHE A 33 -7.47 -8.87 -10.46
CA PHE A 33 -8.92 -8.83 -10.63
C PHE A 33 -9.31 -8.70 -12.10
N HIS A 34 -8.70 -7.77 -12.85
CA HIS A 34 -8.96 -7.65 -14.29
C HIS A 34 -8.55 -8.91 -15.08
N PHE A 35 -7.46 -9.56 -14.69
CA PHE A 35 -7.07 -10.84 -15.27
C PHE A 35 -8.14 -11.91 -15.04
N LEU A 36 -8.66 -12.02 -13.82
CA LEU A 36 -9.71 -12.99 -13.47
C LEU A 36 -11.07 -12.68 -14.13
N GLN A 37 -11.41 -11.39 -14.32
CA GLN A 37 -12.61 -11.00 -15.06
C GLN A 37 -12.64 -11.60 -16.47
N GLY A 38 -11.48 -11.73 -17.13
CA GLY A 38 -11.37 -12.38 -18.44
C GLY A 38 -11.68 -13.89 -18.45
N PHE A 39 -11.71 -14.54 -17.28
CA PHE A 39 -12.06 -15.96 -17.11
C PHE A 39 -13.40 -16.16 -16.40
N MET A 40 -14.14 -15.10 -16.09
CA MET A 40 -15.43 -15.23 -15.42
C MET A 40 -16.46 -15.88 -16.36
N PRO A 41 -17.24 -16.86 -15.86
CA PRO A 41 -18.34 -17.43 -16.61
C PRO A 41 -19.36 -16.36 -17.04
N GLU A 42 -19.87 -16.42 -18.27
CA GLU A 42 -20.87 -15.45 -18.80
C GLU A 42 -22.17 -15.40 -17.99
N ASN A 43 -22.42 -16.41 -17.14
CA ASN A 43 -23.62 -16.53 -16.32
C ASN A 43 -23.46 -16.00 -14.89
N VAL A 44 -22.37 -15.30 -14.56
CA VAL A 44 -22.25 -14.63 -13.26
C VAL A 44 -23.30 -13.51 -13.16
N PRO A 45 -24.17 -13.52 -12.13
CA PRO A 45 -25.13 -12.44 -11.93
C PRO A 45 -24.44 -11.09 -11.82
N SER A 46 -24.94 -10.11 -12.57
CA SER A 46 -24.30 -8.78 -12.67
C SER A 46 -24.20 -8.07 -11.33
N ASP A 47 -25.18 -8.25 -10.44
CA ASP A 47 -25.18 -7.70 -9.09
C ASP A 47 -24.04 -8.24 -8.22
N ILE A 48 -23.70 -9.52 -8.37
CA ILE A 48 -22.56 -10.14 -7.68
C ILE A 48 -21.25 -9.60 -8.24
N PHE A 49 -21.16 -9.46 -9.57
CA PHE A 49 -19.98 -8.90 -10.24
C PHE A 49 -19.65 -7.48 -9.76
N TRP A 50 -20.63 -6.56 -9.79
CA TRP A 50 -20.43 -5.16 -9.39
C TRP A 50 -20.02 -5.02 -7.92
N ARG A 51 -20.51 -5.90 -7.04
CA ARG A 51 -20.11 -5.91 -5.63
C ARG A 51 -18.67 -6.39 -5.44
N ALA A 52 -18.27 -7.43 -6.17
CA ALA A 52 -16.89 -7.91 -6.15
C ALA A 52 -15.92 -6.86 -6.70
N GLU A 53 -16.26 -6.21 -7.81
CA GLU A 53 -15.49 -5.12 -8.40
C GLU A 53 -15.38 -3.92 -7.45
N ALA A 54 -16.50 -3.45 -6.90
CA ALA A 54 -16.49 -2.31 -5.98
C ALA A 54 -15.64 -2.59 -4.73
N ALA A 55 -15.71 -3.81 -4.19
CA ALA A 55 -14.89 -4.22 -3.04
C ALA A 55 -13.40 -4.24 -3.39
N GLU A 56 -13.03 -4.75 -4.57
CA GLU A 56 -11.63 -4.83 -5.00
C GLU A 56 -11.04 -3.45 -5.29
N VAL A 57 -11.80 -2.58 -5.96
CA VAL A 57 -11.40 -1.19 -6.21
C VAL A 57 -11.21 -0.46 -4.89
N LEU A 58 -12.15 -0.61 -3.94
CA LEU A 58 -12.03 0.01 -2.62
C LEU A 58 -10.80 -0.50 -1.84
N ASN A 59 -10.54 -1.80 -1.87
CA ASN A 59 -9.36 -2.40 -1.24
C ASN A 59 -8.06 -1.89 -1.87
N SER A 60 -7.98 -1.88 -3.20
CA SER A 60 -6.82 -1.39 -3.95
C SER A 60 -6.54 0.08 -3.65
N MET A 61 -7.58 0.94 -3.66
CA MET A 61 -7.46 2.33 -3.27
C MET A 61 -6.99 2.51 -1.82
N THR A 62 -7.52 1.70 -0.90
CA THR A 62 -7.14 1.76 0.52
C THR A 62 -5.66 1.44 0.72
N PHE A 63 -5.16 0.37 0.09
CA PHE A 63 -3.74 0.01 0.16
C PHE A 63 -2.85 1.04 -0.52
N LEU A 64 -3.29 1.62 -1.64
CA LEU A 64 -2.55 2.68 -2.32
C LEU A 64 -2.40 3.91 -1.42
N ILE A 65 -3.49 4.39 -0.81
CA ILE A 65 -3.47 5.54 0.11
C ILE A 65 -2.57 5.26 1.32
N LEU A 66 -2.73 4.09 1.94
CA LEU A 66 -1.91 3.70 3.09
C LEU A 66 -0.43 3.61 2.70
N GLY A 67 -0.13 3.03 1.55
CA GLY A 67 1.23 2.96 1.00
C GLY A 67 1.84 4.35 0.83
N ILE A 68 1.13 5.28 0.19
CA ILE A 68 1.58 6.68 0.00
C ILE A 68 1.85 7.37 1.34
N ILE A 69 0.95 7.21 2.32
CA ILE A 69 1.15 7.77 3.68
C ILE A 69 2.44 7.23 4.30
N LEU A 70 2.68 5.92 4.22
CA LEU A 70 3.90 5.29 4.75
C LEU A 70 5.17 5.74 4.01
N LEU A 71 5.09 6.13 2.74
CA LEU A 71 6.25 6.70 2.03
C LEU A 71 6.61 8.11 2.53
N ILE A 72 5.64 8.88 3.01
CA ILE A 72 5.83 10.27 3.46
C ILE A 72 6.34 10.33 4.91
N ILE A 73 5.90 9.42 5.78
CA ILE A 73 6.24 9.42 7.21
C ILE A 73 7.76 9.45 7.48
N PRO A 74 8.60 8.59 6.85
CA PRO A 74 10.05 8.61 7.04
C PRO A 74 10.67 9.97 6.73
N PHE A 75 10.18 10.66 5.70
CA PHE A 75 10.69 11.99 5.35
C PHE A 75 10.40 13.03 6.45
N ILE A 76 9.18 13.00 7.02
CA ILE A 76 8.78 13.88 8.12
C ILE A 76 9.62 13.59 9.37
N LEU A 77 9.78 12.31 9.72
CA LEU A 77 10.55 11.86 10.89
C LEU A 77 12.03 12.26 10.77
N SER A 78 12.65 11.97 9.62
CA SER A 78 14.03 12.36 9.31
C SER A 78 14.24 13.87 9.40
N LYS A 79 13.30 14.66 8.88
CA LYS A 79 13.39 16.13 8.91
C LYS A 79 13.28 16.67 10.32
N ARG A 80 12.35 16.16 11.12
CA ARG A 80 12.17 16.59 12.51
C ARG A 80 13.42 16.30 13.33
N ARG A 81 13.99 15.11 13.18
CA ARG A 81 15.17 14.68 13.93
C ARG A 81 16.40 15.56 13.69
N ARG A 82 16.64 16.02 12.45
CA ARG A 82 17.73 16.95 12.13
C ARG A 82 17.61 18.32 12.82
N ARG A 83 16.43 18.68 13.35
CA ARG A 83 16.24 19.92 14.12
C ARG A 83 16.49 19.74 15.61
N GLU A 84 16.41 18.50 16.11
CA GLU A 84 16.62 18.14 17.51
C GLU A 84 18.08 17.76 17.81
N GLN A 85 18.87 17.49 16.77
CA GLN A 85 20.32 17.27 16.83
C GLN A 85 21.07 18.55 16.49
#